data_AF-A0A2E3SIE9-F1
#
_entry.id   AF-A0A2E3SIE9-F1
#
_cell.length_a   1.000
_cell.length_b   1.000
_cell.length_c   1.000
_cell.angle_alpha   90.00
_cell.angle_beta   90.00
_cell.angle_gamma   90.00
#
_symmetry.space_group_name_H-M   'P 1'
#
loop_
_entity.id
_entity.type
_entity.pdbx_description
1 polymer ?
#
loop_
_entity_poly.entity_id
_entity_poly.type
_entity_poly.pdbx_seq_one_letter_code
_entity_poly.pdbx_strand_id
1 'polypeptide(L)'
;MPCLHISQKNKMKIISIIDYGTGNLKSVFNAFTKVAKRNEKILITKECRDIEKSSHIVLPGVGTFESCINGLKKISVISAINENVFYKKKPFLGICVGMQMLAQYGSENGSFEGLGWIEGNVDILKPRDKSLKIPHIGWNDLLIQKKNYFIEQFERKEKKDSNQLCAYFVHSYNLYIKNRKDLIMSTNYGQEVTAMVAKANIIGTQFHPEKSHSLGLNFIRTFIDWDGN
;
A
#
# COMPACT_ATOMS: atom_id res chain seq x y z
N MET A 1 -39.15 26.13 16.73
CA MET A 1 -37.69 26.18 16.92
C MET A 1 -37.04 25.23 15.92
N PRO A 2 -36.37 25.71 14.86
CA PRO A 2 -35.67 24.81 13.95
C PRO A 2 -34.36 24.37 14.60
N CYS A 3 -34.21 23.06 14.76
CA CYS A 3 -32.98 22.41 15.19
C CYS A 3 -31.93 22.63 14.10
N LEU A 4 -30.96 23.52 14.37
CA LEU A 4 -29.78 23.73 13.56
C LEU A 4 -29.03 22.41 13.43
N HIS A 5 -29.21 21.73 12.29
CA HIS A 5 -28.24 20.76 11.80
C HIS A 5 -26.94 21.51 11.57
N ILE A 6 -26.07 21.50 12.57
CA ILE A 6 -24.68 21.92 12.41
C ILE A 6 -24.05 20.94 11.42
N SER A 7 -24.01 21.37 10.17
CA SER A 7 -23.17 20.83 9.11
C SER A 7 -21.82 20.44 9.72
N GLN A 8 -21.48 19.15 9.67
CA GLN A 8 -20.11 18.71 9.91
C GLN A 8 -19.22 19.47 8.91
N LYS A 9 -18.58 20.55 9.37
CA LYS A 9 -17.62 21.32 8.58
C LYS A 9 -16.66 20.30 7.96
N ASN A 10 -16.61 20.27 6.63
CA ASN A 10 -15.75 19.41 5.82
C ASN A 10 -14.29 19.54 6.29
N LYS A 11 -13.88 18.68 7.24
CA LYS A 11 -12.52 18.66 7.75
C LYS A 11 -11.61 18.22 6.62
N MET A 12 -10.55 18.98 6.36
CA MET A 12 -9.59 18.64 5.31
C MET A 12 -8.95 17.28 5.63
N LYS A 13 -9.11 16.30 4.75
CA LYS A 13 -8.39 15.01 4.79
C LYS A 13 -6.99 15.25 4.23
N ILE A 14 -5.94 14.94 4.99
CA ILE A 14 -4.55 15.07 4.55
C ILE A 14 -4.00 13.67 4.30
N ILE A 15 -3.58 13.38 3.08
CA ILE A 15 -2.96 12.11 2.71
C ILE A 15 -1.45 12.36 2.61
N SER A 16 -0.72 11.84 3.58
CA SER A 16 0.73 12.01 3.66
C SER A 16 1.44 10.85 2.97
N ILE A 17 2.18 11.16 1.91
CA ILE A 17 3.07 10.24 1.20
C ILE A 17 4.47 10.44 1.78
N ILE A 18 5.03 9.38 2.36
CA ILE A 18 6.33 9.45 3.03
C ILE A 18 7.46 9.50 1.99
N ASP A 19 8.27 10.55 2.07
CA ASP A 19 9.52 10.70 1.31
C ASP A 19 10.70 10.38 2.22
N TYR A 20 11.35 9.27 1.95
CA TYR A 20 12.57 8.84 2.63
C TYR A 20 13.74 8.68 1.65
N GLY A 21 13.67 9.33 0.48
CA GLY A 21 14.75 9.38 -0.51
C GLY A 21 14.76 8.25 -1.55
N THR A 22 13.74 7.40 -1.60
CA THR A 22 13.57 6.38 -2.66
C THR A 22 12.12 6.33 -3.13
N GLY A 23 11.87 5.68 -4.28
CA GLY A 23 10.52 5.52 -4.81
C GLY A 23 10.19 6.42 -5.99
N ASN A 24 9.09 6.08 -6.68
CA ASN A 24 8.51 6.90 -7.73
C ASN A 24 7.46 7.86 -7.16
N LEU A 25 7.89 8.76 -6.26
CA LEU A 25 7.00 9.65 -5.53
C LEU A 25 6.12 10.50 -6.46
N LYS A 26 6.67 10.95 -7.60
CA LYS A 26 5.93 11.76 -8.57
C LYS A 26 4.72 11.02 -9.14
N SER A 27 4.87 9.77 -9.56
CA SER A 27 3.72 9.00 -10.08
C SER A 27 2.69 8.71 -8.99
N VAL A 28 3.13 8.34 -7.79
CA VAL A 28 2.23 8.09 -6.66
C VAL A 28 1.46 9.38 -6.32
N PHE A 29 2.15 10.49 -6.15
CA PHE A 29 1.55 11.80 -5.90
C PHE A 29 0.54 12.20 -6.97
N ASN A 30 0.89 12.01 -8.25
CA ASN A 30 0.00 12.34 -9.37
C ASN A 30 -1.26 11.46 -9.37
N ALA A 31 -1.12 10.16 -9.10
CA ALA A 31 -2.26 9.24 -9.06
C ALA A 31 -3.21 9.56 -7.90
N PHE A 32 -2.67 9.86 -6.72
CA PHE A 32 -3.46 10.33 -5.58
C PHE A 32 -4.14 11.68 -5.84
N THR A 33 -3.41 12.63 -6.43
CA THR A 33 -3.95 13.96 -6.78
C THR A 33 -5.07 13.85 -7.81
N LYS A 34 -4.94 12.94 -8.78
CA LYS A 34 -5.93 12.72 -9.84
C LYS A 34 -7.29 12.30 -9.30
N VAL A 35 -7.34 11.58 -8.17
CA VAL A 35 -8.60 11.08 -7.58
C VAL A 35 -9.03 11.85 -6.33
N ALA A 36 -8.25 12.84 -5.89
CA ALA A 36 -8.55 13.64 -4.72
C ALA A 36 -9.75 14.57 -4.97
N LYS A 37 -10.59 14.72 -3.94
CA LYS A 37 -11.71 15.68 -3.90
C LYS A 37 -11.25 17.02 -3.33
N ARG A 38 -12.09 18.05 -3.44
CA ARG A 38 -11.77 19.43 -2.99
C ARG A 38 -11.35 19.54 -1.52
N ASN A 39 -11.84 18.66 -0.65
CA ASN A 39 -11.53 18.62 0.78
C ASN A 39 -10.41 17.64 1.13
N GLU A 40 -9.65 17.15 0.14
CA GLU A 40 -8.56 16.20 0.30
C GLU A 40 -7.25 16.83 -0.22
N LYS A 41 -6.23 16.85 0.63
CA LYS A 41 -4.90 17.40 0.31
C LYS A 41 -3.90 16.25 0.28
N ILE A 42 -3.17 16.14 -0.83
CA ILE A 42 -2.03 15.23 -0.94
C ILE A 42 -0.76 15.98 -0.52
N LEU A 43 0.03 15.38 0.35
CA LEU A 43 1.25 15.97 0.89
C LEU A 43 2.39 14.96 0.80
N ILE A 44 3.48 15.31 0.14
CA ILE A 44 4.74 14.57 0.25
C ILE A 44 5.48 15.12 1.48
N THR A 45 5.92 14.25 2.38
CA THR A 45 6.56 14.70 3.62
C THR A 45 7.57 13.69 4.15
N LYS A 46 8.55 14.22 4.89
CA LYS A 46 9.53 13.46 5.68
C LYS A 46 9.47 13.85 7.16
N GLU A 47 8.43 14.59 7.57
CA GLU A 47 8.35 15.24 8.87
C GLU A 47 7.29 14.57 9.75
N CYS A 48 7.63 14.26 11.01
CA CYS A 48 6.70 13.64 11.97
C CYS A 48 5.41 14.45 12.15
N ARG A 49 5.52 15.78 12.20
CA ARG A 49 4.38 16.70 12.38
C ARG A 49 3.31 16.56 11.29
N ASP A 50 3.72 16.26 10.07
CA ASP A 50 2.79 16.10 8.95
C ASP A 50 2.08 14.74 9.00
N ILE A 51 2.77 13.71 9.51
CA ILE A 51 2.21 12.36 9.75
C ILE A 51 1.18 12.42 10.88
N GLU A 52 1.47 13.15 11.95
CA GLU A 52 0.53 13.38 13.06
C GLU A 52 -0.75 14.09 12.62
N LYS A 53 -0.65 15.03 11.68
CA LYS A 53 -1.80 15.77 11.14
C LYS A 53 -2.53 15.05 10.01
N SER A 54 -1.94 13.99 9.45
CA SER A 54 -2.55 13.27 8.33
C SER A 54 -3.84 12.57 8.74
N SER A 55 -4.74 12.33 7.79
CA SER A 55 -5.80 11.33 7.94
C SER A 55 -5.37 9.96 7.42
N HIS A 56 -4.49 9.92 6.41
CA HIS A 56 -4.00 8.68 5.79
C HIS A 56 -2.48 8.75 5.63
N ILE A 57 -1.83 7.59 5.70
CA ILE A 57 -0.39 7.45 5.53
C ILE A 57 -0.12 6.52 4.36
N VAL A 58 0.75 6.94 3.44
CA VAL A 58 1.18 6.15 2.28
C VAL A 58 2.69 6.01 2.32
N LEU A 59 3.17 4.77 2.35
CA LEU A 59 4.58 4.41 2.30
C LEU A 59 4.87 3.75 0.94
N PRO A 60 5.23 4.51 -0.10
CA PRO A 60 5.69 3.93 -1.35
C PRO A 60 7.13 3.41 -1.22
N GLY A 61 7.55 2.49 -2.07
CA GLY A 61 8.96 2.10 -2.14
C GLY A 61 9.35 1.48 -3.48
N VAL A 62 10.51 1.88 -4.01
CA VAL A 62 11.16 1.30 -5.19
C VAL A 62 12.66 1.20 -4.91
N GLY A 63 13.27 0.08 -5.30
CA GLY A 63 14.68 -0.20 -5.01
C GLY A 63 14.78 -1.45 -4.15
N THR A 64 15.83 -1.52 -3.33
CA THR A 64 16.06 -2.67 -2.45
C THR A 64 15.35 -2.53 -1.12
N PHE A 65 15.02 -3.65 -0.49
CA PHE A 65 14.49 -3.71 0.88
C PHE A 65 15.39 -2.95 1.86
N GLU A 66 16.70 -3.23 1.82
CA GLU A 66 17.73 -2.58 2.64
C GLU A 66 17.71 -1.06 2.48
N SER A 67 17.81 -0.57 1.24
CA SER A 67 17.83 0.87 0.96
C SER A 67 16.58 1.54 1.48
N CYS A 68 15.43 0.87 1.34
CA CYS A 68 14.18 1.42 1.79
C CYS A 68 14.06 1.51 3.31
N ILE A 69 14.37 0.43 4.04
CA ILE A 69 14.28 0.44 5.50
C ILE A 69 15.31 1.37 6.13
N ASN A 70 16.52 1.45 5.56
CA ASN A 70 17.57 2.36 6.03
C ASN A 70 17.21 3.82 5.76
N GLY A 71 16.64 4.13 4.59
CA GLY A 71 16.14 5.47 4.29
C GLY A 71 15.04 5.90 5.26
N LEU A 72 14.10 5.00 5.57
CA LEU A 72 13.02 5.28 6.52
C LEU A 72 13.54 5.49 7.95
N LYS A 73 14.52 4.68 8.39
CA LYS A 73 15.21 4.86 9.68
C LYS A 73 15.94 6.21 9.75
N LYS A 74 16.59 6.63 8.67
CA LYS A 74 17.39 7.87 8.62
C LYS A 74 16.55 9.13 8.88
N ILE A 75 15.30 9.17 8.44
CA ILE A 75 14.40 10.31 8.67
C ILE A 75 13.66 10.25 10.02
N SER A 76 13.88 9.20 10.82
CA SER A 76 13.37 9.08 12.21
C SER A 76 11.84 9.18 12.37
N VAL A 77 11.06 8.89 11.32
CA VAL A 77 9.58 8.99 11.35
C VAL A 77 8.86 7.71 11.82
N ILE A 78 9.58 6.59 11.95
CA ILE A 78 8.97 5.27 12.23
C ILE A 78 8.11 5.31 13.51
N SER A 79 8.58 5.97 14.57
CA SER A 79 7.79 6.11 15.80
C SER A 79 6.49 6.87 15.57
N ALA A 80 6.53 7.97 14.82
CA ALA A 80 5.33 8.74 14.49
C ALA A 80 4.36 7.94 13.62
N ILE A 81 4.86 7.16 12.65
CA ILE A 81 4.04 6.24 11.84
C ILE A 81 3.38 5.20 12.75
N ASN A 82 4.15 4.50 13.59
CA ASN A 82 3.64 3.49 14.52
C ASN A 82 2.55 4.06 15.43
N GLU A 83 2.76 5.26 15.99
CA GLU A 83 1.78 5.89 16.87
C GLU A 83 0.43 6.10 16.14
N ASN A 84 0.51 6.67 14.94
CA ASN A 84 -0.65 7.04 14.15
C ASN A 84 -1.39 5.81 13.57
N VAL A 85 -0.66 4.74 13.23
CA VAL A 85 -1.25 3.51 12.71
C VAL A 85 -1.84 2.66 13.82
N PHE A 86 -1.12 2.42 14.92
CA PHE A 86 -1.54 1.45 15.92
C PHE A 86 -2.49 2.01 16.98
N TYR A 87 -2.31 3.27 17.37
CA TYR A 87 -3.13 3.87 18.43
C TYR A 87 -4.21 4.78 17.88
N LYS A 88 -3.90 5.58 16.85
CA LYS A 88 -4.90 6.45 16.20
C LYS A 88 -5.69 5.75 15.08
N LYS A 89 -5.31 4.50 14.74
CA LYS A 89 -5.97 3.66 13.72
C LYS A 89 -6.09 4.31 12.34
N LYS A 90 -5.16 5.20 11.99
CA LYS A 90 -5.20 5.87 10.68
C LYS A 90 -4.95 4.86 9.55
N PRO A 91 -5.72 4.91 8.45
CA PRO A 91 -5.46 4.09 7.28
C PRO A 91 -4.02 4.21 6.79
N PHE A 92 -3.39 3.07 6.56
CA PHE A 92 -2.03 2.96 6.06
C PHE A 92 -1.99 2.15 4.76
N LEU A 93 -1.23 2.62 3.78
CA LEU A 93 -0.95 1.91 2.53
C LEU A 93 0.55 1.79 2.27
N GLY A 94 1.08 0.58 2.24
CA GLY A 94 2.41 0.26 1.70
C GLY A 94 2.34 -0.12 0.21
N ILE A 95 3.18 0.46 -0.65
CA ILE A 95 3.21 0.15 -2.10
C ILE A 95 4.55 -0.44 -2.51
N CYS A 96 4.52 -1.59 -3.18
CA CYS A 96 5.67 -2.36 -3.65
C CYS A 96 6.66 -2.66 -2.51
N VAL A 97 7.86 -2.06 -2.49
CA VAL A 97 8.79 -2.26 -1.37
C VAL A 97 8.21 -1.69 -0.06
N GLY A 98 7.31 -0.71 -0.14
CA GLY A 98 6.52 -0.24 0.98
C GLY A 98 5.64 -1.32 1.63
N MET A 99 5.08 -2.25 0.84
CA MET A 99 4.41 -3.44 1.36
C MET A 99 5.43 -4.41 1.96
N GLN A 100 6.54 -4.63 1.26
CA GLN A 100 7.58 -5.57 1.70
C GLN A 100 8.15 -5.17 3.07
N MET A 101 8.40 -3.88 3.31
CA MET A 101 8.86 -3.37 4.60
C MET A 101 7.90 -3.67 5.76
N LEU A 102 6.63 -4.02 5.52
CA LEU A 102 5.70 -4.44 6.58
C LEU A 102 6.06 -5.81 7.18
N ALA A 103 6.85 -6.62 6.48
CA ALA A 103 7.30 -7.92 6.90
C ALA A 103 8.25 -7.86 8.11
N GLN A 104 8.56 -9.02 8.69
CA GLN A 104 9.55 -9.12 9.77
C GLN A 104 10.97 -8.99 9.24
N TYR A 105 11.27 -9.65 8.11
CA TYR A 105 12.61 -9.65 7.52
C TYR A 105 12.56 -9.59 5.99
N GLY A 106 13.61 -9.03 5.38
CA GLY A 106 13.89 -9.14 3.95
C GLY A 106 15.30 -9.67 3.69
N SER A 107 15.45 -10.55 2.69
CA SER A 107 16.70 -11.24 2.34
C SER A 107 17.51 -10.60 1.19
N GLU A 108 17.07 -9.46 0.66
CA GLU A 108 17.73 -8.81 -0.47
C GLU A 108 19.09 -8.23 -0.07
N ASN A 109 20.17 -8.86 -0.55
CA ASN A 109 21.58 -8.53 -0.27
C ASN A 109 22.00 -8.68 1.21
N GLY A 110 21.28 -9.50 1.98
CA GLY A 110 21.52 -9.69 3.41
C GLY A 110 20.20 -9.89 4.14
N SER A 111 20.23 -10.07 5.46
CA SER A 111 19.01 -10.15 6.27
C SER A 111 18.79 -8.82 6.99
N PHE A 112 17.67 -8.16 6.69
CA PHE A 112 17.32 -6.87 7.27
C PHE A 112 15.97 -6.95 7.96
N GLU A 113 15.89 -6.41 9.17
CA GLU A 113 14.62 -6.26 9.90
C GLU A 113 13.72 -5.25 9.19
N GLY A 114 12.47 -5.64 8.96
CA GLY A 114 11.40 -4.75 8.53
C GLY A 114 10.67 -4.12 9.72
N LEU A 115 9.46 -3.63 9.46
CA LEU A 115 8.59 -3.04 10.47
C LEU A 115 7.91 -4.10 11.35
N GLY A 116 7.81 -5.36 10.88
CA GLY A 116 7.28 -6.48 11.65
C GLY A 116 5.76 -6.44 11.88
N TRP A 117 5.00 -5.70 11.06
CA TRP A 117 3.56 -5.56 11.22
C TRP A 117 2.79 -6.77 10.69
N ILE A 118 3.33 -7.40 9.64
CA ILE A 118 2.83 -8.61 9.00
C ILE A 118 3.84 -9.73 9.25
N GLU A 119 3.36 -10.88 9.74
CA GLU A 119 4.20 -12.04 9.96
C GLU A 119 4.58 -12.67 8.62
N GLY A 120 5.86 -12.67 8.30
CA GLY A 120 6.36 -13.15 7.02
C GLY A 120 7.74 -12.59 6.69
N ASN A 121 8.32 -13.12 5.62
CA ASN A 121 9.64 -12.75 5.13
C ASN A 121 9.59 -12.40 3.64
N VAL A 122 10.41 -11.45 3.22
CA VAL A 122 10.58 -11.08 1.83
C VAL A 122 11.78 -11.83 1.28
N ASP A 123 11.56 -12.65 0.24
CA ASP A 123 12.63 -13.41 -0.42
C ASP A 123 12.43 -13.42 -1.95
N ILE A 124 13.49 -13.77 -2.69
CA ILE A 124 13.49 -13.77 -4.15
C ILE A 124 12.38 -14.69 -4.69
N LEU A 125 11.77 -14.28 -5.80
CA LEU A 125 10.84 -15.11 -6.57
C LEU A 125 11.58 -16.34 -7.11
N LYS A 126 10.97 -17.52 -6.97
CA LYS A 126 11.52 -18.80 -7.44
C LYS A 126 10.47 -19.52 -8.28
N PRO A 127 10.02 -18.93 -9.40
CA PRO A 127 8.99 -19.54 -10.24
C PRO A 127 9.37 -20.96 -10.61
N ARG A 128 8.38 -21.86 -10.60
CA ARG A 128 8.56 -23.27 -10.97
C ARG A 128 8.92 -23.39 -12.45
N ASP A 129 8.27 -22.57 -13.28
CA ASP A 129 8.61 -22.40 -14.69
C ASP A 129 9.86 -21.53 -14.83
N LYS A 130 10.96 -22.14 -15.29
CA LYS A 130 12.26 -21.48 -15.48
C LYS A 130 12.31 -20.58 -16.73
N SER A 131 11.30 -20.64 -17.59
CA SER A 131 11.20 -19.74 -18.74
C SER A 131 10.76 -18.32 -18.34
N LEU A 132 10.13 -18.17 -17.17
CA LEU A 132 9.70 -16.88 -16.64
C LEU A 132 10.90 -16.04 -16.20
N LYS A 133 10.93 -14.79 -16.65
CA LYS A 133 12.00 -13.84 -16.36
C LYS A 133 11.83 -13.22 -14.98
N ILE A 134 12.95 -12.99 -14.29
CA ILE A 134 13.01 -12.17 -13.08
C ILE A 134 13.81 -10.90 -13.41
N PRO A 135 13.32 -9.69 -13.10
CA PRO A 135 12.08 -9.38 -12.35
C PRO A 135 10.78 -9.79 -13.07
N HIS A 136 9.75 -10.10 -12.28
CA HIS A 136 8.37 -10.18 -12.74
C HIS A 136 7.91 -8.76 -13.13
N ILE A 137 7.79 -8.52 -14.44
CA ILE A 137 7.35 -7.25 -15.03
C ILE A 137 6.14 -7.51 -15.91
N GLY A 138 5.05 -6.80 -15.65
CA GLY A 138 3.89 -6.81 -16.54
C GLY A 138 2.57 -6.68 -15.82
N TRP A 139 1.52 -6.86 -16.61
CA TRP A 139 0.14 -6.91 -16.13
C TRP A 139 -0.21 -8.33 -15.76
N ASN A 140 -0.83 -8.50 -14.59
CA ASN A 140 -1.18 -9.82 -14.08
C ASN A 140 -2.50 -9.77 -13.31
N ASP A 141 -3.26 -10.87 -13.38
CA ASP A 141 -4.57 -10.97 -12.76
C ASP A 141 -4.47 -11.04 -11.24
N LEU A 142 -5.41 -10.37 -10.57
CA LEU A 142 -5.57 -10.40 -9.14
C LEU A 142 -6.66 -11.40 -8.76
N LEU A 143 -6.28 -12.35 -7.91
CA LEU A 143 -7.17 -13.36 -7.33
C LEU A 143 -7.52 -12.94 -5.91
N ILE A 144 -8.80 -12.68 -5.64
CA ILE A 144 -9.26 -12.37 -4.28
C ILE A 144 -9.23 -13.64 -3.45
N GLN A 145 -8.40 -13.67 -2.42
CA GLN A 145 -8.27 -14.78 -1.47
C GLN A 145 -9.21 -14.63 -0.28
N LYS A 146 -9.51 -13.37 0.10
CA LYS A 146 -10.37 -13.05 1.23
C LYS A 146 -11.10 -11.74 1.01
N LYS A 147 -12.41 -11.72 1.27
CA LYS A 147 -13.20 -10.49 1.28
C LYS A 147 -13.13 -9.80 2.65
N ASN A 148 -13.06 -8.49 2.61
CA ASN A 148 -13.24 -7.59 3.75
C ASN A 148 -13.97 -6.34 3.25
N TYR A 149 -14.33 -5.44 4.16
CA TYR A 149 -15.07 -4.23 3.80
C TYR A 149 -14.37 -3.39 2.72
N PHE A 150 -13.04 -3.22 2.80
CA PHE A 150 -12.27 -2.51 1.78
C PHE A 150 -12.43 -3.15 0.39
N ILE A 151 -12.32 -4.47 0.30
CA ILE A 151 -12.44 -5.22 -0.96
C ILE A 151 -13.85 -5.13 -1.52
N GLU A 152 -14.88 -5.17 -0.69
CA GLU A 152 -16.26 -4.98 -1.14
C GLU A 152 -16.47 -3.58 -1.74
N GLN A 153 -15.91 -2.54 -1.11
CA GLN A 153 -15.99 -1.18 -1.65
C GLN A 153 -15.18 -1.04 -2.95
N PHE A 154 -14.01 -1.67 -3.01
CA PHE A 154 -13.17 -1.69 -4.20
C PHE A 154 -13.87 -2.40 -5.38
N GLU A 155 -14.37 -3.62 -5.18
CA GLU A 155 -15.12 -4.37 -6.19
C GLU A 155 -16.35 -3.59 -6.70
N ARG A 156 -17.04 -2.85 -5.83
CA ARG A 156 -18.18 -2.00 -6.23
C ARG A 156 -17.79 -0.85 -7.15
N LYS A 157 -16.58 -0.31 -7.01
CA LYS A 157 -16.04 0.71 -7.93
C LYS A 157 -15.56 0.05 -9.22
N GLU A 158 -14.82 -1.05 -9.11
CA GLU A 158 -14.27 -1.78 -10.27
C GLU A 158 -15.31 -2.37 -11.19
N LYS A 159 -16.39 -2.97 -10.66
CA LYS A 159 -17.47 -3.57 -11.48
C LYS A 159 -18.15 -2.59 -12.43
N LYS A 160 -17.98 -1.28 -12.24
CA LYS A 160 -18.45 -0.26 -13.17
C LYS A 160 -17.58 -0.16 -14.42
N ASP A 161 -16.31 -0.53 -14.31
CA ASP A 161 -15.28 -0.32 -15.32
C ASP A 161 -14.76 -1.64 -15.93
N SER A 162 -14.74 -2.75 -15.18
CA SER A 162 -14.23 -4.06 -15.64
C SER A 162 -14.80 -5.24 -14.82
N ASN A 163 -14.89 -6.42 -15.46
CA ASN A 163 -15.22 -7.69 -14.80
C ASN A 163 -13.99 -8.47 -14.31
N GLN A 164 -12.78 -8.07 -14.70
CA GLN A 164 -11.52 -8.72 -14.33
C GLN A 164 -10.58 -7.72 -13.65
N LEU A 165 -9.97 -8.14 -12.54
CA LEU A 165 -8.99 -7.35 -11.81
C LEU A 165 -7.59 -7.65 -12.35
N CYS A 166 -6.96 -6.67 -13.00
CA CYS A 166 -5.61 -6.79 -13.55
C CYS A 166 -4.75 -5.60 -13.13
N ALA A 167 -3.56 -5.85 -12.60
CA ALA A 167 -2.68 -4.82 -12.07
C ALA A 167 -1.25 -4.93 -12.59
N TYR A 168 -0.50 -3.83 -12.53
CA TYR A 168 0.87 -3.74 -12.99
C TYR A 168 1.88 -4.08 -11.88
N PHE A 169 2.79 -5.00 -12.18
CA PHE A 169 3.86 -5.49 -11.31
C PHE A 169 5.24 -5.20 -11.90
N VAL A 170 6.21 -4.92 -11.02
CA VAL A 170 7.64 -4.83 -11.36
C VAL A 170 8.47 -5.16 -10.10
N HIS A 171 8.84 -6.43 -9.92
CA HIS A 171 9.55 -6.87 -8.72
C HIS A 171 10.30 -8.19 -8.90
N SER A 172 11.39 -8.38 -8.14
CA SER A 172 12.12 -9.66 -8.06
C SER A 172 11.85 -10.44 -6.77
N TYR A 173 11.28 -9.80 -5.75
CA TYR A 173 11.09 -10.35 -4.41
C TYR A 173 9.61 -10.44 -4.07
N ASN A 174 9.22 -11.44 -3.28
CA ASN A 174 7.86 -11.67 -2.83
C ASN A 174 7.80 -11.70 -1.30
N LEU A 175 6.73 -11.14 -0.74
CA LEU A 175 6.39 -11.32 0.67
C LEU A 175 5.76 -12.69 0.88
N TYR A 176 6.51 -13.62 1.48
CA TYR A 176 6.00 -14.89 1.94
C TYR A 176 5.39 -14.73 3.33
N ILE A 177 4.08 -14.51 3.35
CA ILE A 177 3.29 -14.40 4.57
C ILE A 177 3.22 -15.75 5.32
N LYS A 178 3.28 -15.69 6.65
CA LYS A 178 3.10 -16.86 7.52
C LYS A 178 1.62 -17.07 7.86
N ASN A 179 0.89 -15.97 8.10
CA ASN A 179 -0.53 -16.02 8.43
C ASN A 179 -1.40 -15.75 7.21
N ARG A 180 -2.07 -16.79 6.70
CA ARG A 180 -3.00 -16.69 5.56
C ARG A 180 -4.17 -15.73 5.81
N LYS A 181 -4.53 -15.41 7.06
CA LYS A 181 -5.61 -14.46 7.37
C LYS A 181 -5.31 -13.04 6.88
N ASP A 182 -4.03 -12.71 6.69
CA ASP A 182 -3.57 -11.41 6.23
C ASP A 182 -3.46 -11.37 4.69
N LEU A 183 -3.62 -12.49 3.98
CA LEU A 183 -3.66 -12.55 2.52
C LEU A 183 -5.01 -12.07 2.00
N ILE A 184 -5.01 -11.02 1.19
CA ILE A 184 -6.25 -10.48 0.62
C ILE A 184 -6.34 -10.76 -0.88
N MET A 185 -5.25 -10.52 -1.61
CA MET A 185 -5.14 -10.87 -3.02
C MET A 185 -3.83 -11.56 -3.30
N SER A 186 -3.86 -12.50 -4.23
CA SER A 186 -2.67 -13.10 -4.82
C SER A 186 -2.67 -12.94 -6.34
N THR A 187 -1.53 -13.21 -6.96
CA THR A 187 -1.41 -13.39 -8.41
C THR A 187 -0.55 -14.62 -8.68
N ASN A 188 -0.60 -15.14 -9.91
CA ASN A 188 0.21 -16.29 -10.31
C ASN A 188 1.31 -15.84 -11.29
N TYR A 189 2.56 -16.12 -10.93
CA TYR A 189 3.72 -15.93 -11.80
C TYR A 189 4.65 -17.15 -11.72
N GLY A 190 4.16 -18.31 -12.18
CA GLY A 190 4.85 -19.61 -12.03
C GLY A 190 4.96 -20.09 -10.57
N GLN A 191 4.42 -19.31 -9.65
CA GLN A 191 4.20 -19.54 -8.23
C GLN A 191 3.16 -18.55 -7.72
N GLU A 192 2.57 -18.80 -6.55
CA GLU A 192 1.72 -17.82 -5.88
C GLU A 192 2.56 -16.62 -5.40
N VAL A 193 2.12 -15.42 -5.75
CA VAL A 193 2.70 -14.15 -5.33
C VAL A 193 1.68 -13.42 -4.47
N THR A 194 2.11 -12.91 -3.31
CA THR A 194 1.29 -12.07 -2.44
C THR A 194 1.08 -10.72 -3.14
N ALA A 195 -0.12 -10.47 -3.63
CA ALA A 195 -0.43 -9.24 -4.35
C ALA A 195 -0.94 -8.14 -3.42
N MET A 196 -1.70 -8.51 -2.39
CA MET A 196 -2.17 -7.59 -1.36
C MET A 196 -2.30 -8.29 -0.01
N VAL A 197 -1.83 -7.60 1.03
CA VAL A 197 -2.05 -7.95 2.44
C VAL A 197 -2.94 -6.92 3.12
N ALA A 198 -3.68 -7.34 4.14
CA ALA A 198 -4.33 -6.40 5.06
C ALA A 198 -4.41 -6.94 6.48
N LYS A 199 -4.26 -6.04 7.45
CA LYS A 199 -4.39 -6.30 8.88
C LYS A 199 -4.92 -5.06 9.59
N ALA A 200 -6.16 -5.12 10.06
CA ALA A 200 -6.89 -3.95 10.60
C ALA A 200 -6.86 -2.78 9.59
N ASN A 201 -6.40 -1.60 10.01
CA ASN A 201 -6.29 -0.37 9.21
C ASN A 201 -5.05 -0.32 8.28
N ILE A 202 -4.32 -1.42 8.13
CA ILE A 202 -3.09 -1.52 7.33
C ILE A 202 -3.37 -2.32 6.07
N ILE A 203 -3.01 -1.74 4.93
CA ILE A 203 -2.98 -2.42 3.63
C ILE A 203 -1.57 -2.33 3.06
N GLY A 204 -1.14 -3.37 2.35
CA GLY A 204 0.03 -3.29 1.49
C GLY A 204 -0.22 -4.00 0.16
N THR A 205 0.26 -3.41 -0.93
CA THR A 205 0.14 -3.97 -2.30
C THR A 205 1.52 -4.20 -2.92
N GLN A 206 1.71 -5.36 -3.56
CA GLN A 206 2.91 -5.63 -4.36
C GLN A 206 2.85 -4.96 -5.73
N PHE A 207 1.65 -4.89 -6.30
CA PHE A 207 1.41 -4.14 -7.53
C PHE A 207 1.51 -2.63 -7.27
N HIS A 208 1.60 -1.87 -8.37
CA HIS A 208 1.69 -0.42 -8.37
C HIS A 208 0.33 0.20 -8.76
N PRO A 209 -0.49 0.65 -7.81
CA PRO A 209 -1.77 1.30 -8.13
C PRO A 209 -1.56 2.52 -9.04
N GLU A 210 -0.48 3.28 -8.86
CA GLU A 210 -0.16 4.44 -9.68
C GLU A 210 0.18 4.11 -11.15
N LYS A 211 0.42 2.82 -11.47
CA LYS A 211 0.68 2.31 -12.82
C LYS A 211 -0.43 1.39 -13.34
N SER A 212 -1.45 1.09 -12.54
CA SER A 212 -2.49 0.10 -12.86
C SER A 212 -3.75 0.71 -13.48
N HIS A 213 -3.61 1.84 -14.19
CA HIS A 213 -4.68 2.50 -14.95
C HIS A 213 -5.97 2.72 -14.11
N SER A 214 -7.16 2.46 -14.65
CA SER A 214 -8.45 2.65 -13.97
C SER A 214 -8.52 1.88 -12.66
N LEU A 215 -8.11 0.60 -12.67
CA LEU A 215 -8.05 -0.24 -11.47
C LEU A 215 -7.24 0.43 -10.36
N GLY A 216 -6.08 0.94 -10.72
CA GLY A 216 -5.20 1.67 -9.83
C GLY A 216 -5.84 2.91 -9.22
N LEU A 217 -6.52 3.72 -10.03
CA LEU A 217 -7.19 4.95 -9.58
C LEU A 217 -8.38 4.64 -8.66
N ASN A 218 -9.17 3.61 -8.99
CA ASN A 218 -10.27 3.15 -8.16
C ASN A 218 -9.80 2.54 -6.84
N PHE A 219 -8.68 1.81 -6.85
CA PHE A 219 -8.04 1.33 -5.63
C PHE A 219 -7.63 2.49 -4.72
N ILE A 220 -6.92 3.49 -5.27
CA ILE A 220 -6.50 4.68 -4.52
C ILE A 220 -7.72 5.45 -4.00
N ARG A 221 -8.75 5.63 -4.82
CA ARG A 221 -10.00 6.29 -4.41
C ARG A 221 -10.68 5.53 -3.27
N THR A 222 -10.68 4.19 -3.33
CA THR A 222 -11.20 3.34 -2.25
C THR A 222 -10.40 3.55 -0.97
N PHE A 223 -9.08 3.62 -1.06
CA PHE A 223 -8.22 3.91 0.10
C PHE A 223 -8.49 5.28 0.73
N ILE A 224 -8.68 6.34 -0.06
CA ILE A 224 -8.97 7.69 0.48
C ILE A 224 -10.39 7.76 1.09
N ASP A 225 -11.33 7.00 0.53
CA ASP A 225 -12.70 6.86 1.06
C ASP A 225 -12.76 5.98 2.32
N TRP A 226 -11.74 5.16 2.60
CA TRP A 226 -11.74 4.17 3.68
C TRP A 226 -11.21 4.75 4.99
N ASP A 227 -11.95 4.58 6.08
CA ASP A 227 -11.62 5.17 7.38
C ASP A 227 -10.85 4.21 8.32
N GLY A 228 -10.43 3.04 7.82
CA GLY A 228 -9.57 2.10 8.55
C GLY A 228 -10.31 0.99 9.32
N ASN A 229 -11.65 0.98 9.25
CA ASN A 229 -12.53 -0.01 9.88
C ASN A 229 -13.16 -0.97 8.87
#